data_AF-A0A1Q3DV07-F1
#
_entry.id   AF-A0A1Q3DV07-F1
#
_cell.length_a   1.000
_cell.length_b   1.000
_cell.length_c   1.000
_cell.angle_alpha   90.00
_cell.angle_beta   90.00
_cell.angle_gamma   90.00
#
_symmetry.space_group_name_H-M   'P 1'
#
loop_
_entity.id
_entity.type
_entity.pdbx_description
1 polymer ?
#
loop_
_entity_poly.entity_id
_entity_poly.type
_entity_poly.pdbx_seq_one_letter_code
_entity_poly.pdbx_strand_id
1 'polypeptide(L)'
;MDVQSSLSGYTLTVQLPDHIKHEMVTISVLKGNKLKVIADAWHMETECHYEWVINFPPHDIDMGGVHAQLDPSGLLAIDVCRRPRHHV
;
A
#
# COMPACT_ATOMS: atom_id res chain seq x y z
N MET A 1 -8.44 -2.77 4.77
CA MET A 1 -7.12 -3.23 4.34
C MET A 1 -6.57 -4.16 5.42
N ASP A 2 -6.14 -5.35 5.02
CA ASP A 2 -5.43 -6.31 5.87
C ASP A 2 -3.92 -6.07 5.78
N VAL A 3 -3.21 -6.26 6.89
CA VAL A 3 -1.76 -6.04 6.96
C VAL A 3 -1.10 -7.22 7.62
N GLN A 4 -0.30 -7.95 6.84
CA GLN A 4 0.44 -9.11 7.29
C GLN A 4 1.90 -8.74 7.46
N SER A 5 2.50 -9.19 8.57
CA SER A 5 3.89 -8.91 8.90
C SER A 5 4.67 -10.21 8.99
N SER A 6 5.86 -10.23 8.40
CA SER A 6 6.80 -11.36 8.42
C SER A 6 8.19 -10.88 8.79
N LEU A 7 9.17 -11.80 8.85
CA LEU A 7 10.58 -11.45 9.06
C LEU A 7 11.22 -10.75 7.87
N SER A 8 10.69 -10.94 6.65
CA SER A 8 11.25 -10.36 5.42
C SER A 8 10.57 -9.04 5.02
N GLY A 9 9.34 -8.80 5.47
CA GLY A 9 8.55 -7.68 4.97
C GLY A 9 7.15 -7.59 5.54
N TYR A 10 6.37 -6.74 4.91
CA TYR A 10 4.94 -6.57 5.10
C TYR A 10 4.23 -6.78 3.78
N THR A 11 3.07 -7.42 3.83
CA THR A 11 2.16 -7.54 2.69
C THR A 11 0.84 -6.90 3.11
N LEU A 12 0.41 -5.90 2.35
CA LEU A 12 -0.83 -5.18 2.57
C LEU A 12 -1.81 -5.55 1.46
N THR A 13 -3.01 -5.98 1.83
CA THR A 13 -4.02 -6.40 0.85
C THR A 13 -5.35 -5.71 1.08
N VAL A 14 -5.98 -5.28 -0.01
CA VAL A 14 -7.35 -4.76 0.05
C VAL A 14 -8.09 -5.14 -1.23
N GLN A 15 -9.33 -5.60 -1.07
CA GLN A 15 -10.26 -5.75 -2.16
C GLN A 15 -10.82 -4.38 -2.52
N LEU A 16 -10.49 -3.88 -3.71
CA LEU A 16 -11.07 -2.66 -4.24
C LEU A 16 -12.38 -2.98 -4.98
N PRO A 17 -13.34 -2.05 -5.02
CA PRO A 17 -14.51 -2.18 -5.88
C PRO A 17 -14.14 -2.29 -7.37
N ASP A 18 -14.95 -3.00 -8.14
CA ASP A 18 -14.71 -3.30 -9.56
C ASP A 18 -14.60 -2.04 -10.45
N HIS A 19 -15.13 -0.90 -10.02
CA HIS A 19 -15.01 0.37 -10.74
C HIS A 19 -13.66 1.06 -10.55
N ILE A 20 -12.86 0.67 -9.57
CA ILE A 20 -11.53 1.21 -9.33
C ILE A 20 -10.52 0.52 -10.24
N LYS A 21 -9.84 1.32 -11.06
CA LYS A 21 -8.79 0.86 -11.97
C LYS A 21 -7.40 1.26 -11.46
N HIS A 22 -6.36 0.70 -12.05
CA HIS A 22 -4.98 0.95 -11.61
C HIS A 22 -4.60 2.43 -11.70
N GLU A 23 -5.08 3.15 -12.72
CA GLU A 23 -4.84 4.59 -12.89
C GLU A 23 -5.51 5.47 -11.83
N MET A 24 -6.47 4.91 -11.08
CA MET A 24 -7.20 5.58 -9.99
C MET A 24 -6.53 5.34 -8.62
N VAL A 25 -5.46 4.54 -8.58
CA VAL A 25 -4.74 4.21 -7.34
C VAL A 25 -3.45 5.01 -7.25
N THR A 26 -3.30 5.78 -6.17
CA THR A 26 -2.06 6.48 -5.83
C THR A 26 -1.46 5.88 -4.57
N ILE A 27 -0.19 5.49 -4.66
CA ILE A 27 0.60 4.98 -3.54
C ILE A 27 1.77 5.92 -3.31
N SER A 28 1.84 6.48 -2.10
CA SER A 28 2.82 7.50 -1.73
C SER A 28 3.54 7.11 -0.45
N VAL A 29 4.87 7.18 -0.50
CA VAL A 29 5.69 7.15 0.72
C VAL A 29 5.71 8.54 1.34
N LEU A 30 5.35 8.63 2.62
CA LEU A 30 5.38 9.87 3.38
C LEU A 30 6.48 9.85 4.44
N LYS A 31 6.89 11.04 4.87
CA LYS A 31 7.85 11.23 5.97
C LYS A 31 7.36 10.50 7.24
N GLY A 32 8.31 9.89 7.96
CA GLY A 32 8.04 9.18 9.21
C GLY A 32 7.66 7.72 9.05
N ASN A 33 8.15 7.06 8.00
CA ASN A 33 7.91 5.64 7.68
C ASN A 33 6.42 5.33 7.51
N LYS A 34 5.74 6.14 6.68
CA LYS A 34 4.32 5.95 6.39
C LYS A 34 4.10 5.65 4.91
N LEU A 35 3.15 4.78 4.65
CA LEU A 35 2.63 4.54 3.30
C LEU A 35 1.19 5.04 3.24
N LYS A 36 0.89 5.90 2.28
CA LYS A 36 -0.46 6.37 1.99
C LYS A 36 -0.94 5.72 0.71
N VAL A 37 -2.13 5.15 0.75
CA VAL A 37 -2.81 4.54 -0.39
C VAL A 37 -4.13 5.26 -0.58
N ILE A 38 -4.36 5.80 -1.77
CA ILE A 38 -5.61 6.43 -2.18
C ILE A 38 -6.13 5.68 -3.39
N ALA A 39 -7.41 5.31 -3.38
CA ALA A 39 -8.13 4.88 -4.56
C ALA A 39 -9.28 5.88 -4.81
N ASP A 40 -9.24 6.57 -5.95
CA ASP A 40 -10.16 7.67 -6.26
C ASP A 40 -10.77 7.52 -7.67
N ALA A 41 -12.03 7.10 -7.72
CA ALA A 41 -12.84 7.12 -8.93
C ALA A 41 -13.44 8.53 -9.15
N TRP A 42 -12.61 9.45 -9.62
CA TRP A 42 -12.98 10.85 -9.90
C TRP A 42 -14.20 11.07 -10.81
N HIS A 43 -14.65 10.03 -11.50
CA HIS A 43 -15.76 10.05 -12.45
C HIS A 43 -17.10 9.70 -11.79
N MET A 44 -17.10 9.35 -10.50
CA MET A 44 -18.27 8.91 -9.74
C MET A 44 -18.53 9.84 -8.55
N GLU A 45 -19.81 10.00 -8.19
CA GLU A 45 -20.23 10.86 -7.08
C GLU A 45 -20.32 10.11 -5.73
N THR A 46 -20.52 8.80 -5.77
CA THR A 46 -20.71 7.95 -4.58
C THR A 46 -19.68 6.84 -4.55
N GLU A 47 -19.21 6.48 -3.35
CA GLU A 47 -18.26 5.37 -3.16
C GLU A 47 -17.03 5.49 -4.07
N CYS A 48 -16.59 6.73 -4.27
CA CYS A 48 -15.53 7.07 -5.20
C CYS A 48 -14.17 7.20 -4.52
N HIS A 49 -14.10 7.40 -3.21
CA HIS A 49 -12.85 7.73 -2.52
C HIS A 49 -12.58 6.78 -1.35
N TYR A 50 -11.40 6.16 -1.38
CA TYR A 50 -10.89 5.30 -0.31
C TYR A 50 -9.47 5.71 0.05
N GLU A 51 -9.20 5.85 1.35
CA GLU A 51 -7.89 6.28 1.85
C GLU A 51 -7.43 5.38 3.00
N TRP A 52 -6.16 4.97 2.93
CA TRP A 52 -5.46 4.27 4.01
C TRP A 52 -4.10 4.93 4.27
N VAL A 53 -3.76 5.03 5.55
CA VAL A 53 -2.42 5.46 6.00
C VAL A 53 -1.87 4.42 6.95
N ILE A 54 -0.77 3.79 6.55
CA ILE A 54 -0.11 2.73 7.29
C ILE A 54 1.17 3.30 7.89
N ASN A 55 1.31 3.13 9.21
CA ASN A 55 2.49 3.56 9.94
C ASN A 55 3.36 2.35 10.23
N PHE A 56 4.61 2.38 9.79
CA PHE A 56 5.59 1.35 10.07
C PHE A 56 6.50 1.76 11.23
N PRO A 57 7.08 0.80 11.97
CA PRO A 57 8.05 1.12 13.00
C PRO A 57 9.23 1.91 12.41
N PRO A 58 9.82 2.85 13.16
CA PRO A 58 10.97 3.62 12.70
C PRO A 58 12.12 2.71 12.24
N HIS A 59 12.64 2.97 11.04
CA HIS A 59 13.79 2.24 10.45
C HIS A 59 13.56 0.76 10.13
N ASP A 60 12.32 0.27 10.17
CA ASP A 60 12.03 -1.15 9.92
C ASP A 60 11.92 -1.48 8.43
N ILE A 61 11.41 -0.55 7.61
CA ILE A 61 11.09 -0.83 6.20
C ILE A 61 11.96 -0.06 5.21
N ASP A 62 12.28 -0.73 4.10
CA ASP A 62 12.88 -0.11 2.93
C ASP A 62 11.77 0.49 2.06
N MET A 63 11.71 1.81 2.07
CA MET A 63 10.73 2.56 1.30
C MET A 63 11.06 2.64 -0.20
N GLY A 64 12.29 2.33 -0.60
CA GLY A 64 12.67 2.27 -2.02
C GLY A 64 12.21 0.98 -2.70
N GLY A 65 11.92 -0.06 -1.91
CA GLY A 65 11.51 -1.39 -2.39
C GLY A 65 10.02 -1.68 -2.27
N VAL A 66 9.16 -0.64 -2.30
CA VAL A 66 7.70 -0.82 -2.29
C VAL A 66 7.24 -1.30 -3.67
N HIS A 67 6.60 -2.47 -3.72
CA HIS A 67 6.01 -3.00 -4.93
C HIS A 67 4.50 -3.13 -4.76
N ALA A 68 3.75 -2.74 -5.78
CA ALA A 68 2.30 -2.82 -5.78
C ALA A 68 1.81 -3.54 -7.03
N GLN A 69 0.77 -4.36 -6.86
CA GLN A 69 0.08 -5.04 -7.94
C GLN A 69 -1.42 -4.93 -7.70
N LEU A 70 -2.15 -4.51 -8.72
CA LEU A 70 -3.60 -4.62 -8.77
C LEU A 70 -3.95 -5.70 -9.79
N ASP A 71 -4.54 -6.78 -9.32
CA ASP A 71 -4.94 -7.87 -10.20
C ASP A 71 -6.31 -7.60 -10.87
N PRO A 72 -6.69 -8.37 -11.91
CA PRO A 72 -7.98 -8.21 -12.57
C PRO A 72 -9.20 -8.49 -11.70
N SER A 73 -9.04 -9.11 -10.53
CA SER A 73 -10.11 -9.35 -9.57
C SER A 73 -10.35 -8.17 -8.63
N GLY A 74 -9.53 -7.11 -8.73
CA GLY A 74 -9.61 -5.93 -7.86
C GLY A 74 -8.81 -6.05 -6.57
N LEU A 75 -8.00 -7.12 -6.40
CA LEU A 75 -7.13 -7.25 -5.25
C LEU A 75 -5.88 -6.37 -5.43
N LEU A 76 -5.78 -5.32 -4.62
CA LEU A 76 -4.56 -4.55 -4.48
C LEU A 76 -3.67 -5.20 -3.43
N ALA A 77 -2.51 -5.70 -3.86
CA ALA A 77 -1.44 -6.21 -3.01
C ALA A 77 -0.25 -5.24 -3.04
N ILE A 78 0.27 -4.89 -1.86
CA ILE A 78 1.46 -4.05 -1.71
C ILE A 78 2.47 -4.77 -0.81
N ASP A 79 3.64 -5.06 -1.37
CA ASP A 79 4.76 -5.65 -0.65
C ASP A 79 5.77 -4.57 -0.27
N VAL A 80 6.20 -4.61 0.98
CA VAL A 80 7.18 -3.69 1.55
C VAL A 80 8.26 -4.51 2.24
N CYS A 81 9.50 -4.43 1.74
CA CYS A 81 10.62 -5.15 2.33
C CYS A 81 11.05 -4.52 3.67
N ARG A 82 11.48 -5.34 4.62
CA ARG A 82 12.19 -4.84 5.80
C ARG A 82 13.62 -4.44 5.41
N ARG A 83 14.17 -3.44 6.10
CA ARG A 83 15.58 -3.09 5.93
C ARG A 83 16.45 -4.25 6.40
N PRO A 84 17.55 -4.56 5.69
CA PRO A 84 18.58 -5.43 6.22
C PRO A 84 19.03 -4.89 7.58
N ARG A 85 19.01 -5.73 8.61
CA ARG A 85 19.65 -5.38 9.88
C ARG A 85 21.14 -5.37 9.63
N HIS A 86 21.70 -4.22 9.28
CA HIS A 86 23.14 -4.05 9.34
C HIS A 86 23.53 -4.15 10.80
N HIS A 87 24.17 -5.26 11.18
CA HIS A 87 24.96 -5.33 12.40
C HIS A 87 26.10 -4.32 12.23
N VAL A 88 25.98 -3.18 12.90
CA VAL A 88 27.11 -2.29 13.19
C VAL A 88 27.74 -2.76 14.50
#